data_AF-A0A2W5YG91-F1
#
_entry.id   AF-A0A2W5YG91-F1
#
_cell.length_a   1.000
_cell.length_b   1.000
_cell.length_c   1.000
_cell.angle_alpha   90.00
_cell.angle_beta   90.00
_cell.angle_gamma   90.00
#
_symmetry.space_group_name_H-M   'P 1'
#
loop_
_entity.id
_entity.type
_entity.pdbx_description
1 polymer ?
#
loop_
_entity_poly.entity_id
_entity_poly.type
_entity_poly.pdbx_seq_one_letter_code
_entity_poly.pdbx_strand_id
1 'polypeptide(L)'
;MLGPAVTVPAVVLGIAVYAAPPGPARWGWVAVTVGLVAGAPVALVVALARAGVLESIDARPRRQRLWTLAALVAIEVAAVSVLALLGAPPLLFGLVASCVVGVVVMALVTPVVRASIHVAALAVPAGAFVHVAWPVSVALLAAAAVVGVARLTVRDHTPLEVTVGMVAGATTGLAAAAVLLPS
;
A
#
# COMPACT_ATOMS: atom_id res chain seq x y z
N MET A 1 17.77 -0.10 -4.40
CA MET A 1 16.53 0.67 -4.66
C MET A 1 15.49 0.29 -3.60
N LEU A 2 14.72 1.24 -3.08
CA LEU A 2 13.62 0.93 -2.14
C LEU A 2 12.54 0.13 -2.90
N GLY A 3 12.42 -1.15 -2.56
CA GLY A 3 11.33 -2.02 -3.03
C GLY A 3 10.08 -1.87 -2.16
N PRO A 4 8.93 -2.44 -2.57
CA PRO A 4 7.69 -2.35 -1.82
C PRO A 4 7.83 -3.02 -0.44
N ALA A 5 8.72 -4.01 -0.34
CA ALA A 5 9.08 -4.67 0.92
C ALA A 5 9.70 -3.75 1.97
N VAL A 6 10.12 -2.54 1.62
CA VAL A 6 10.61 -1.51 2.57
C VAL A 6 9.63 -0.34 2.64
N THR A 7 9.13 0.11 1.49
CA THR A 7 8.24 1.27 1.43
C THR A 7 6.90 1.01 2.11
N VAL A 8 6.29 -0.16 1.90
CA VAL A 8 4.99 -0.51 2.50
C VAL A 8 5.09 -0.58 4.03
N PRO A 9 6.05 -1.32 4.64
CA PRO A 9 6.21 -1.29 6.10
C PRO A 9 6.42 0.12 6.67
N ALA A 10 7.22 0.97 6.01
CA ALA A 10 7.48 2.32 6.49
C ALA A 10 6.20 3.19 6.46
N VAL A 11 5.43 3.12 5.38
CA VAL A 11 4.15 3.83 5.24
C VAL A 11 3.14 3.33 6.26
N VAL A 12 2.97 2.01 6.39
CA VAL A 12 2.00 1.40 7.32
C VAL A 12 2.37 1.73 8.77
N LEU A 13 3.65 1.70 9.12
CA LEU A 13 4.13 2.16 10.43
C LEU A 13 3.78 3.63 10.66
N GLY A 14 4.01 4.50 9.68
CA GLY A 14 3.66 5.93 9.75
C GLY A 14 2.15 6.15 9.96
N ILE A 15 1.31 5.47 9.18
CA ILE A 15 -0.16 5.48 9.35
C ILE A 15 -0.54 5.04 10.75
N ALA A 16 0.00 3.90 11.20
CA ALA A 16 -0.37 3.34 12.49
C ALA A 16 0.04 4.23 13.66
N VAL A 17 1.23 4.81 13.63
CA VAL A 17 1.71 5.75 14.66
C VAL A 17 0.90 7.05 14.66
N TYR A 18 0.55 7.56 13.48
CA TYR A 18 -0.25 8.78 13.34
C TYR A 18 -1.69 8.58 13.84
N ALA A 19 -2.33 7.50 13.43
CA ALA A 19 -3.76 7.29 13.64
C ALA A 19 -4.12 6.56 14.94
N ALA A 20 -3.16 5.88 15.58
CA ALA A 20 -3.42 5.22 16.85
C ALA A 20 -3.57 6.24 18.00
N PRO A 21 -4.61 6.08 18.85
CA PRO A 21 -4.88 6.99 19.95
C PRO A 21 -3.69 7.05 20.91
N PRO A 22 -3.45 8.20 21.57
CA PRO A 22 -2.43 8.29 22.60
C PRO A 22 -2.76 7.38 23.79
N GLY A 23 -1.73 6.76 24.39
CA GLY A 23 -1.86 5.90 25.56
C GLY A 23 -1.25 4.51 25.39
N PRO A 24 -1.33 3.64 26.41
CA PRO A 24 -0.68 2.33 26.41
C PRO A 24 -1.12 1.41 25.27
N ALA A 25 -2.40 1.50 24.86
CA ALA A 25 -2.96 0.70 23.78
C ALA A 25 -2.40 1.05 22.38
N ARG A 26 -1.77 2.23 22.22
CA ARG A 26 -1.18 2.69 20.95
C ARG A 26 -0.31 1.62 20.31
N TRP A 27 0.61 1.05 21.09
CA TRP A 27 1.60 0.12 20.58
C TRP A 27 1.00 -1.23 20.20
N GLY A 28 -0.11 -1.63 20.84
CA GLY A 28 -0.89 -2.79 20.42
C GLY A 28 -1.47 -2.58 19.02
N TRP A 29 -2.08 -1.42 18.77
CA TRP A 29 -2.62 -1.05 17.46
C TRP A 29 -1.53 -0.92 16.39
N VAL A 30 -0.39 -0.34 16.73
CA VAL A 30 0.77 -0.25 15.82
C VAL A 30 1.28 -1.66 15.48
N ALA A 31 1.49 -2.50 16.48
CA ALA A 31 2.02 -3.85 16.28
C ALA A 31 1.08 -4.73 15.43
N VAL A 32 -0.22 -4.75 15.75
CA VAL A 32 -1.19 -5.56 14.98
C VAL A 32 -1.34 -5.04 13.55
N THR A 33 -1.38 -3.72 13.36
CA THR A 33 -1.52 -3.14 12.01
C THR A 33 -0.28 -3.42 11.17
N VAL A 34 0.92 -3.12 11.69
CA VAL A 34 2.17 -3.38 10.95
C VAL A 34 2.34 -4.87 10.69
N GLY A 35 2.03 -5.73 11.65
CA GLY A 35 2.13 -7.18 11.51
C GLY A 35 1.21 -7.73 10.42
N LEU A 36 -0.06 -7.32 10.41
CA LEU A 36 -1.05 -7.85 9.48
C LEU A 36 -0.99 -7.20 8.09
N VAL A 37 -0.81 -5.87 8.01
CA VAL A 37 -0.94 -5.07 6.77
C VAL A 37 0.40 -4.93 6.04
N ALA A 38 1.55 -5.09 6.73
CA ALA A 38 2.86 -5.05 6.07
C ALA A 38 3.66 -6.33 6.26
N GLY A 39 3.69 -6.86 7.48
CA GLY A 39 4.45 -8.05 7.84
C GLY A 39 3.99 -9.29 7.08
N ALA A 40 2.71 -9.63 7.14
CA ALA A 40 2.16 -10.82 6.49
C ALA A 40 2.31 -10.80 4.95
N PRO A 41 1.98 -9.70 4.23
CA PRO A 41 2.22 -9.58 2.79
C PRO A 41 3.70 -9.76 2.41
N VAL A 42 4.62 -9.10 3.13
CA VAL A 42 6.06 -9.21 2.86
C VAL A 42 6.57 -10.61 3.15
N ALA A 43 6.14 -11.21 4.26
CA ALA A 43 6.50 -12.58 4.62
C ALA A 43 6.05 -13.58 3.56
N LEU A 44 4.84 -13.44 3.02
CA LEU A 44 4.34 -14.28 1.92
C LEU A 44 5.26 -14.17 0.70
N VAL A 45 5.51 -12.95 0.20
CA VAL A 45 6.31 -12.76 -1.02
C VAL A 45 7.73 -13.30 -0.85
N VAL A 46 8.35 -13.04 0.31
CA VAL A 46 9.69 -13.55 0.63
C VAL A 46 9.69 -15.08 0.72
N ALA A 47 8.69 -15.68 1.36
CA ALA A 47 8.58 -17.13 1.48
C ALA A 47 8.41 -17.79 0.10
N LEU A 48 7.53 -17.25 -0.75
CA LEU A 48 7.31 -17.78 -2.10
C LEU A 48 8.54 -17.63 -3.00
N ALA A 49 9.28 -16.51 -2.89
CA ALA A 49 10.54 -16.33 -3.61
C ALA A 49 11.63 -17.30 -3.11
N ARG A 50 11.75 -17.51 -1.80
CA ARG A 50 12.70 -18.48 -1.22
C ARG A 50 12.37 -19.93 -1.56
N ALA A 51 11.10 -20.25 -1.71
CA ALA A 51 10.63 -21.57 -2.14
C ALA A 51 10.78 -21.80 -3.66
N GLY A 52 11.28 -20.82 -4.42
CA GLY A 52 11.40 -20.91 -5.88
C GLY A 52 10.06 -20.85 -6.63
N VAL A 53 8.96 -20.51 -5.94
CA VAL A 53 7.62 -20.38 -6.55
C VAL A 53 7.53 -19.07 -7.34
N LEU A 54 8.20 -18.01 -6.87
CA LEU A 54 8.38 -16.76 -7.61
C LEU A 54 9.79 -16.68 -8.16
N GLU A 55 9.93 -16.26 -9.42
CA GLU A 55 11.24 -16.04 -10.05
C GLU A 55 12.01 -14.89 -9.40
N SER A 56 11.28 -13.92 -8.82
CA SER A 56 11.86 -12.82 -8.05
C SER A 56 10.82 -12.22 -7.09
N ILE A 57 11.30 -11.44 -6.12
CA ILE A 57 10.44 -10.68 -5.19
C ILE A 57 9.50 -9.72 -5.92
N ASP A 58 9.89 -9.24 -7.11
CA ASP A 58 9.06 -8.36 -7.94
C ASP A 58 7.99 -9.10 -8.75
N ALA A 59 7.95 -10.45 -8.68
CA ALA A 59 7.06 -11.30 -9.46
C ALA A 59 6.98 -10.87 -10.93
N ARG A 60 8.14 -10.73 -11.59
CA ARG A 60 8.25 -10.14 -12.95
C ARG A 60 7.31 -10.79 -13.98
N PRO A 61 7.17 -12.13 -14.05
CA PRO A 61 6.25 -12.77 -15.00
C PRO A 61 4.82 -12.31 -14.77
N ARG A 62 4.13 -11.95 -15.85
CA ARG A 62 2.75 -11.43 -15.79
C ARG A 62 1.80 -12.35 -15.01
N ARG A 63 1.90 -13.66 -15.21
CA ARG A 63 1.09 -14.64 -14.47
C ARG A 63 1.41 -14.64 -12.98
N GLN A 64 2.70 -14.70 -12.60
CA GLN A 64 3.11 -14.65 -11.19
C GLN A 64 2.67 -13.33 -10.53
N ARG A 65 2.81 -12.19 -11.21
CA ARG A 65 2.36 -10.90 -10.70
C ARG A 65 0.87 -10.89 -10.34
N LEU A 66 0.02 -11.42 -11.21
CA LEU A 66 -1.42 -11.45 -10.99
C LEU A 66 -1.81 -12.37 -9.83
N TRP A 67 -1.19 -13.54 -9.74
CA TRP A 67 -1.39 -14.44 -8.60
C TRP A 67 -0.91 -13.83 -7.29
N THR A 68 0.27 -13.20 -7.29
CA THR A 68 0.80 -12.48 -6.13
C THR A 68 -0.17 -11.37 -5.71
N LEU A 69 -0.64 -10.54 -6.64
CA LEU A 69 -1.59 -9.47 -6.33
C LEU A 69 -2.91 -10.00 -5.77
N ALA A 70 -3.45 -11.09 -6.31
CA ALA A 70 -4.66 -11.73 -5.77
C ALA A 70 -4.45 -12.24 -4.34
N ALA A 71 -3.31 -12.87 -4.06
CA ALA A 71 -2.97 -13.34 -2.72
C ALA A 71 -2.77 -12.16 -1.74
N LEU A 72 -2.13 -11.07 -2.18
CA LEU A 72 -1.97 -9.87 -1.37
C LEU A 72 -3.33 -9.24 -1.07
N VAL A 73 -4.22 -9.10 -2.05
CA VAL A 73 -5.59 -8.62 -1.82
C VAL A 73 -6.31 -9.46 -0.77
N ALA A 74 -6.21 -10.80 -0.85
CA ALA A 74 -6.85 -11.68 0.14
C ALA A 74 -6.29 -11.45 1.56
N ILE A 75 -4.97 -11.31 1.71
CA ILE A 75 -4.33 -11.01 2.99
C ILE A 75 -4.78 -9.65 3.53
N GLU A 76 -4.79 -8.62 2.69
CA GLU A 76 -5.14 -7.26 3.07
C GLU A 76 -6.61 -7.13 3.50
N VAL A 77 -7.52 -7.81 2.79
CA VAL A 77 -8.93 -7.88 3.17
C VAL A 77 -9.10 -8.61 4.50
N ALA A 78 -8.38 -9.70 4.73
CA ALA A 78 -8.39 -10.41 6.01
C ALA A 78 -7.84 -9.53 7.13
N ALA A 79 -6.73 -8.81 6.91
CA ALA A 79 -6.12 -7.90 7.87
C ALA A 79 -7.09 -6.78 8.29
N VAL A 80 -7.72 -6.11 7.33
CA VAL A 80 -8.73 -5.07 7.61
C VAL A 80 -9.95 -5.63 8.32
N SER A 81 -10.39 -6.84 7.96
CA SER A 81 -11.49 -7.52 8.65
C SER A 81 -11.15 -7.79 10.11
N VAL A 82 -9.93 -8.26 10.40
CA VAL A 82 -9.45 -8.46 11.77
C VAL A 82 -9.40 -7.13 12.53
N LEU A 83 -8.89 -6.05 11.93
CA LEU A 83 -8.89 -4.72 12.55
C LEU A 83 -10.31 -4.24 12.88
N ALA A 84 -11.28 -4.45 11.98
CA ALA A 84 -12.68 -4.13 12.22
C ALA A 84 -13.25 -4.93 13.40
N LEU A 85 -13.01 -6.25 13.44
CA LEU A 85 -13.50 -7.13 14.50
C LEU A 85 -12.89 -6.80 15.87
N LEU A 86 -11.65 -6.32 15.91
CA LEU A 86 -11.00 -5.87 17.13
C LEU A 86 -11.45 -4.48 17.59
N GLY A 87 -12.26 -3.77 16.80
CA GLY A 87 -12.70 -2.41 17.11
C GLY A 87 -11.58 -1.37 16.94
N ALA A 88 -10.83 -1.47 15.84
CA ALA A 88 -9.77 -0.51 15.53
C ALA A 88 -10.27 0.94 15.57
N PRO A 89 -9.45 1.89 16.07
CA PRO A 89 -9.78 3.31 16.07
C PRO A 89 -10.26 3.78 14.69
N PRO A 90 -11.34 4.59 14.58
CA PRO A 90 -11.95 4.93 13.30
C PRO A 90 -10.98 5.53 12.28
N LEU A 91 -10.10 6.43 12.72
CA LEU A 91 -9.07 7.02 11.85
C LEU A 91 -8.06 5.98 11.34
N LEU A 92 -7.62 5.06 12.21
CA LEU A 92 -6.69 3.99 11.82
C LEU A 92 -7.35 3.05 10.82
N PHE A 93 -8.57 2.60 11.12
CA PHE A 93 -9.34 1.76 10.22
C PHE A 93 -9.55 2.43 8.87
N GLY A 94 -10.02 3.69 8.84
CA GLY A 94 -10.31 4.41 7.61
C GLY A 94 -9.09 4.59 6.70
N LEU A 95 -7.93 4.95 7.27
CA LEU A 95 -6.69 5.09 6.50
C LEU A 95 -6.17 3.75 5.97
N VAL A 96 -6.18 2.69 6.78
CA VAL A 96 -5.73 1.35 6.35
C VAL A 96 -6.69 0.77 5.30
N ALA A 97 -8.00 0.85 5.53
CA ALA A 97 -9.00 0.39 4.58
C ALA A 97 -8.91 1.13 3.24
N SER A 98 -8.62 2.43 3.25
CA SER A 98 -8.35 3.20 2.01
C SER A 98 -7.12 2.66 1.27
N CYS A 99 -6.08 2.26 1.98
CA CYS A 99 -4.91 1.62 1.36
C CYS A 99 -5.24 0.27 0.74
N VAL A 100 -6.07 -0.55 1.39
CA VAL A 100 -6.54 -1.85 0.87
C VAL A 100 -7.39 -1.68 -0.39
N VAL A 101 -8.29 -0.68 -0.42
CA VAL A 101 -9.02 -0.32 -1.66
C VAL A 101 -8.04 0.04 -2.77
N GLY A 102 -6.97 0.76 -2.47
CA GLY A 102 -5.87 1.02 -3.40
C GLY A 102 -5.23 -0.24 -3.95
N VAL A 103 -4.91 -1.22 -3.11
CA VAL A 103 -4.35 -2.52 -3.55
C VAL A 103 -5.31 -3.24 -4.49
N VAL A 104 -6.61 -3.26 -4.17
CA VAL A 104 -7.65 -3.86 -5.02
C VAL A 104 -7.70 -3.17 -6.39
N VAL A 105 -7.77 -1.83 -6.42
CA VAL A 105 -7.78 -1.09 -7.69
C VAL A 105 -6.50 -1.34 -8.49
N MET A 106 -5.34 -1.34 -7.85
CA MET A 106 -4.08 -1.64 -8.52
C MET A 106 -4.06 -3.07 -9.07
N ALA A 107 -4.64 -4.04 -8.38
CA ALA A 107 -4.79 -5.41 -8.88
C ALA A 107 -5.68 -5.48 -10.13
N LEU A 108 -6.73 -4.65 -10.21
CA LEU A 108 -7.63 -4.56 -11.36
C LEU A 108 -7.02 -3.82 -12.55
N VAL A 109 -6.19 -2.79 -12.30
CA VAL A 109 -5.53 -1.99 -13.35
C VAL A 109 -4.32 -2.71 -13.94
N THR A 110 -3.56 -3.45 -13.12
CA THR A 110 -2.30 -4.12 -13.50
C THR A 110 -2.38 -5.04 -14.74
N PRO A 111 -3.48 -5.78 -14.99
CA PRO A 111 -3.67 -6.52 -16.23
C PRO A 111 -3.68 -5.61 -17.48
N VAL A 112 -4.26 -4.41 -17.40
CA VAL A 112 -4.43 -3.54 -18.56
C VAL A 112 -3.16 -2.74 -18.82
N VAL A 113 -2.66 -2.07 -17.78
CA VAL A 113 -1.40 -1.33 -17.78
C VAL A 113 -0.55 -1.89 -16.65
N ARG A 114 0.71 -2.22 -16.89
CA ARG A 114 1.64 -2.71 -15.85
C ARG A 114 2.06 -1.55 -14.93
N ALA A 115 1.09 -0.99 -14.24
CA ALA A 115 1.25 0.18 -13.41
C ALA A 115 2.28 -0.07 -12.30
N SER A 116 3.06 0.95 -11.98
CA SER A 116 4.14 0.82 -10.99
C SER A 116 3.57 0.73 -9.58
N ILE A 117 3.54 -0.48 -9.02
CA ILE A 117 3.13 -0.73 -7.62
C ILE A 117 4.02 0.04 -6.63
N HIS A 118 5.30 0.23 -6.97
CA HIS A 118 6.23 1.02 -6.17
C HIS A 118 5.77 2.47 -5.98
N VAL A 119 5.24 3.07 -7.05
CA VAL A 119 4.72 4.44 -7.03
C VAL A 119 3.34 4.47 -6.37
N ALA A 120 2.48 3.51 -6.70
CA ALA A 120 1.15 3.40 -6.12
C ALA A 120 1.18 3.21 -4.59
N ALA A 121 2.14 2.46 -4.05
CA ALA A 121 2.33 2.24 -2.61
C ALA A 121 2.54 3.55 -1.82
N LEU A 122 2.99 4.62 -2.49
CA LEU A 122 3.11 5.96 -1.91
C LEU A 122 1.96 6.89 -2.33
N ALA A 123 1.47 6.76 -3.56
CA ALA A 123 0.41 7.62 -4.07
C ALA A 123 -0.94 7.36 -3.39
N VAL A 124 -1.30 6.10 -3.12
CA VAL A 124 -2.55 5.73 -2.42
C VAL A 124 -2.65 6.38 -1.04
N PRO A 125 -1.69 6.17 -0.11
CA PRO A 125 -1.76 6.84 1.18
C PRO A 125 -1.69 8.36 1.01
N ALA A 126 -0.94 8.89 0.04
CA ALA A 126 -0.92 10.33 -0.20
C ALA A 126 -2.31 10.90 -0.50
N GLY A 127 -3.09 10.23 -1.34
CA GLY A 127 -4.49 10.58 -1.62
C GLY A 127 -5.36 10.55 -0.36
N ALA A 128 -5.22 9.51 0.45
CA ALA A 128 -5.99 9.40 1.71
C ALA A 128 -5.64 10.51 2.71
N PHE A 129 -4.35 10.86 2.80
CA PHE A 129 -3.86 11.89 3.72
C PHE A 129 -4.32 13.33 3.37
N VAL A 130 -4.89 13.57 2.18
CA VAL A 130 -5.46 14.88 1.82
C VAL A 130 -6.48 15.35 2.84
N HIS A 131 -7.29 14.42 3.37
CA HIS A 131 -8.38 14.73 4.30
C HIS A 131 -7.94 14.91 5.77
N VAL A 132 -6.73 14.48 6.14
CA VAL A 132 -6.31 14.43 7.56
C VAL A 132 -4.99 15.14 7.85
N ALA A 133 -4.05 15.17 6.90
CA ALA A 133 -2.80 15.90 7.03
C ALA A 133 -2.21 16.24 5.65
N TRP A 134 -2.64 17.37 5.09
CA TRP A 134 -2.16 17.87 3.79
C TRP A 134 -0.63 17.86 3.63
N PRO A 135 0.19 18.30 4.61
CA PRO A 135 1.65 18.25 4.48
C PRO A 135 2.20 16.82 4.28
N VAL A 136 1.57 15.81 4.91
CA VAL A 136 1.95 14.40 4.74
C VAL A 136 1.59 13.91 3.35
N SER A 137 0.42 14.31 2.83
CA SER A 137 0.02 14.02 1.45
C SER A 137 1.03 14.55 0.44
N VAL A 138 1.43 15.82 0.56
CA VAL A 138 2.45 16.43 -0.32
C VAL A 138 3.79 15.70 -0.22
N ALA A 139 4.24 15.36 1.00
CA ALA A 139 5.49 14.64 1.20
C ALA A 139 5.47 13.24 0.56
N LEU A 140 4.35 12.51 0.68
CA LEU A 140 4.19 11.20 0.06
C LEU A 140 4.12 11.28 -1.47
N LEU A 141 3.46 12.29 -2.04
CA LEU A 141 3.45 12.52 -3.50
C LEU A 141 4.85 12.86 -4.02
N ALA A 142 5.60 13.70 -3.30
CA ALA A 142 6.98 14.01 -3.66
C ALA A 142 7.86 12.75 -3.63
N ALA A 143 7.72 11.92 -2.58
CA ALA A 143 8.41 10.63 -2.50
C ALA A 143 7.99 9.69 -3.65
N ALA A 144 6.70 9.64 -4.00
CA ALA A 144 6.20 8.86 -5.13
C ALA A 144 6.81 9.32 -6.46
N ALA A 145 6.98 10.62 -6.67
CA ALA A 145 7.63 11.18 -7.86
C ALA A 145 9.12 10.80 -7.93
N VAL A 146 9.85 10.90 -6.81
CA VAL A 146 11.25 10.47 -6.73
C VAL A 146 11.40 8.98 -7.05
N VAL A 147 10.53 8.13 -6.47
CA VAL A 147 10.49 6.70 -6.79
C VAL A 147 10.12 6.47 -8.26
N GLY A 148 9.19 7.23 -8.81
CA GLY A 148 8.82 7.19 -10.22
C GLY A 148 10.00 7.43 -11.14
N VAL A 149 10.74 8.51 -10.92
CA VAL A 149 11.98 8.82 -11.67
C VAL A 149 12.98 7.68 -11.55
N ALA A 150 13.19 7.15 -10.35
CA ALA A 150 14.09 6.02 -10.14
C ALA A 150 13.68 4.78 -10.95
N ARG A 151 12.38 4.51 -11.11
CA ARG A 151 11.89 3.36 -11.89
C ARG A 151 12.06 3.54 -13.40
N LEU A 152 12.01 4.78 -13.87
CA LEU A 152 12.33 5.11 -15.25
C LEU A 152 13.83 4.96 -15.53
N THR A 153 14.70 5.36 -14.59
CA THR A 153 16.16 5.29 -14.80
C THR A 153 16.69 3.85 -14.85
N VAL A 154 16.13 2.92 -14.06
CA VAL A 154 16.47 1.49 -14.20
C VAL A 154 15.74 0.78 -15.35
N ARG A 155 14.94 1.51 -16.14
CA ARG A 155 14.19 0.97 -17.29
C ARG A 155 13.29 -0.23 -16.96
N ASP A 156 12.88 -0.35 -15.69
CA ASP A 156 11.92 -1.38 -15.26
C ASP A 156 10.48 -1.00 -15.64
N HIS A 157 10.21 0.29 -15.84
CA HIS A 157 8.90 0.85 -16.15
C HIS A 157 8.94 1.93 -17.24
N THR A 158 7.81 2.12 -17.93
CA THR A 158 7.60 3.23 -18.87
C THR A 158 6.99 4.46 -18.17
N PRO A 159 7.08 5.68 -18.77
CA PRO A 159 6.41 6.86 -18.24
C PRO A 159 4.91 6.66 -18.04
N LEU A 160 4.24 5.97 -18.96
CA LEU A 160 2.81 5.65 -18.85
C LEU A 160 2.52 4.78 -17.62
N GLU A 161 3.32 3.74 -17.37
CA GLU A 161 3.14 2.84 -16.23
C GLU A 161 3.35 3.55 -14.88
N VAL A 162 4.31 4.47 -14.82
CA VAL A 162 4.57 5.32 -13.65
C VAL A 162 3.42 6.30 -13.42
N THR A 163 2.99 7.01 -14.46
CA THR A 163 1.90 7.98 -14.38
C THR A 163 0.58 7.32 -14.01
N VAL A 164 0.25 6.17 -14.59
CA VAL A 164 -0.96 5.42 -14.22
C VAL A 164 -0.89 4.99 -12.76
N GLY A 165 0.25 4.47 -12.28
CA GLY A 165 0.41 4.09 -10.87
C GLY A 165 0.25 5.28 -9.91
N MET A 166 0.74 6.46 -10.29
CA MET A 166 0.60 7.68 -9.50
C MET A 166 -0.83 8.20 -9.47
N VAL A 167 -1.43 8.40 -10.65
CA VAL A 167 -2.77 8.99 -10.77
C VAL A 167 -3.81 8.04 -10.19
N ALA A 168 -3.82 6.78 -10.61
CA ALA A 168 -4.79 5.79 -10.10
C ALA A 168 -4.62 5.59 -8.59
N GLY A 169 -3.38 5.56 -8.09
CA GLY A 169 -3.12 5.46 -6.66
C GLY A 169 -3.70 6.64 -5.88
N ALA A 170 -3.30 7.87 -6.23
CA ALA A 170 -3.72 9.08 -5.52
C ALA A 170 -5.23 9.31 -5.59
N THR A 171 -5.87 9.14 -6.75
CA THR A 171 -7.32 9.34 -6.88
C THR A 171 -8.10 8.27 -6.12
N THR A 172 -7.63 7.02 -6.13
CA THR A 172 -8.26 5.94 -5.35
C THR A 172 -8.16 6.21 -3.86
N GLY A 173 -6.98 6.58 -3.36
CA GLY A 173 -6.78 6.90 -1.95
C GLY A 173 -7.66 8.07 -1.50
N LEU A 174 -7.74 9.13 -2.31
CA LEU A 174 -8.59 10.29 -2.05
C LEU A 174 -10.08 9.93 -1.98
N ALA A 175 -10.56 9.16 -2.97
CA ALA A 175 -11.96 8.78 -3.06
C ALA A 175 -12.37 7.78 -1.97
N ALA A 176 -11.52 6.79 -1.68
CA ALA A 176 -11.76 5.82 -0.62
C ALA A 176 -11.80 6.50 0.75
N ALA A 177 -10.85 7.39 1.03
CA ALA A 177 -10.78 8.11 2.29
C ALA A 177 -11.97 9.06 2.49
N ALA A 178 -12.50 9.66 1.43
CA ALA A 178 -13.71 10.49 1.50
C ALA A 178 -14.95 9.71 2.00
N VAL A 179 -14.96 8.38 1.84
CA VAL A 179 -16.06 7.51 2.29
C VAL A 179 -15.75 6.84 3.63
N LEU A 180 -14.48 6.49 3.87
CA LEU A 180 -14.06 5.62 4.97
C LEU A 180 -13.57 6.38 6.21
N LEU A 181 -13.18 7.64 6.06
CA LEU A 181 -12.78 8.46 7.20
C LEU A 181 -14.01 8.95 7.97
N PRO A 182 -13.90 9.05 9.31
CA PRO A 182 -14.96 9.64 10.11
C PRO A 182 -15.19 11.11 9.72
N SER A 183 -16.46 11.50 9.62
CA SER A 183 -16.91 12.87 9.37
C SER A 183 -16.70 13.79 10.56
#